data_AF-X1FL78-F1
#
_entry.id   AF-X1FL78-F1
#
_cell.length_a   1.000
_cell.length_b   1.000
_cell.length_c   1.000
_cell.angle_alpha   90.00
_cell.angle_beta   90.00
_cell.angle_gamma   90.00
#
_symmetry.space_group_name_H-M   'P 1'
#
loop_
_entity.id
_entity.type
_entity.pdbx_description
1 polymer ?
#
loop_
_entity_poly.entity_id
_entity_poly.type
_entity_poly.pdbx_seq_one_letter_code
_entity_poly.pdbx_strand_id
1 'polypeptide(L)'
;CIPCRAAMPYMDKIYEKYRAKEGQAKGGLELLGIAIDTRGSRVVKPFFKRATISYRMLADPTTGSDEDLIRTAKKMKSSYKVQEIPVVFLIDAKGTIDTFIVVHSHPKETHLVEQSEDRSQRTCCPAERSLCENHPYQEQN
;
A
#
# COMPACT_ATOMS: atom_id res chain seq x y z
N CYS A 1 -11.70 10.82 2.71
CA CYS A 1 -10.25 10.98 2.52
C CYS A 1 -9.98 11.43 1.08
N ILE A 2 -9.56 12.68 0.88
CA ILE A 2 -9.19 13.19 -0.47
C ILE A 2 -7.88 12.56 -0.95
N PRO A 3 -6.80 12.51 -0.14
CA PRO A 3 -5.53 11.89 -0.57
C PRO A 3 -5.69 10.42 -1.00
N CYS A 4 -6.48 9.65 -0.25
CA CYS A 4 -6.76 8.26 -0.59
C CYS A 4 -7.44 8.14 -1.96
N ARG A 5 -8.44 8.98 -2.24
CA ARG A 5 -9.15 8.99 -3.54
C ARG A 5 -8.21 9.31 -4.70
N ALA A 6 -7.23 10.18 -4.47
CA ALA A 6 -6.21 10.50 -5.47
C ALA A 6 -5.24 9.35 -5.71
N ALA A 7 -4.83 8.61 -4.66
CA ALA A 7 -3.91 7.49 -4.75
C ALA A 7 -4.54 6.22 -5.37
N MET A 8 -5.84 5.98 -5.13
CA MET A 8 -6.52 4.74 -5.53
C MET A 8 -6.39 4.37 -7.02
N PRO A 9 -6.54 5.29 -8.00
CA PRO A 9 -6.32 4.98 -9.41
C PRO A 9 -4.88 4.59 -9.75
N TYR A 10 -3.88 5.13 -9.04
CA TYR A 10 -2.48 4.74 -9.25
C TYR A 10 -2.24 3.33 -8.76
N MET A 11 -2.78 2.96 -7.60
CA MET A 11 -2.68 1.61 -7.06
C MET A 11 -3.39 0.58 -7.95
N ASP A 12 -4.52 0.97 -8.55
CA ASP A 12 -5.25 0.12 -9.50
C ASP A 12 -4.41 -0.16 -10.76
N LYS A 13 -3.74 0.85 -11.32
CA LYS A 13 -2.80 0.67 -12.44
C LYS A 13 -1.62 -0.24 -12.09
N ILE A 14 -1.07 -0.10 -10.88
CA ILE A 14 0.03 -0.96 -10.39
C ILE A 14 -0.49 -2.41 -10.30
N TYR A 15 -1.65 -2.63 -9.68
CA TYR A 15 -2.24 -3.94 -9.57
C TYR A 15 -2.51 -4.56 -10.95
N GLU A 16 -3.13 -3.85 -11.89
CA GLU A 16 -3.38 -4.37 -13.24
C GLU A 16 -2.09 -4.71 -14.00
N LYS A 17 -1.01 -3.93 -13.80
CA LYS A 17 0.28 -4.18 -14.45
C LYS A 17 0.99 -5.43 -13.91
N TYR A 18 0.90 -5.67 -12.61
CA TYR A 18 1.73 -6.68 -11.92
C TYR A 18 0.95 -7.89 -11.39
N ARG A 19 -0.39 -7.88 -11.40
CA ARG A 19 -1.20 -9.02 -10.97
C ARG A 19 -0.87 -10.28 -11.77
N ALA A 20 -1.12 -11.43 -11.17
CA ALA A 20 -1.00 -12.71 -11.86
C ALA A 20 -1.87 -12.69 -13.13
N LYS A 21 -1.30 -13.12 -14.25
CA LYS A 21 -2.05 -13.32 -15.49
C LYS A 21 -2.84 -14.62 -15.42
N GLU A 22 -3.93 -14.70 -16.16
CA GLU A 22 -4.73 -15.92 -16.26
C GLU A 22 -3.85 -17.10 -16.73
N GLY A 23 -3.98 -18.25 -16.05
CA GLY A 23 -3.14 -19.43 -16.29
C GLY A 23 -1.75 -19.40 -15.67
N GLN A 24 -1.34 -18.30 -15.03
CA GLN A 24 -0.07 -18.21 -14.31
C GLN A 24 -0.22 -18.74 -12.88
N ALA A 25 0.32 -19.94 -12.63
CA ALA A 25 0.19 -20.61 -11.33
C ALA A 25 1.04 -20.00 -10.20
N LYS A 26 2.07 -19.21 -10.52
CA LYS A 26 3.00 -18.62 -9.54
C LYS A 26 3.44 -17.20 -9.93
N GLY A 27 3.59 -16.37 -8.90
CA GLY A 27 4.03 -14.98 -9.04
C GLY A 27 2.88 -14.01 -9.33
N GLY A 28 3.19 -12.72 -9.26
CA GLY A 28 2.23 -11.64 -9.40
C GLY A 28 2.04 -10.85 -8.10
N LEU A 29 1.61 -9.61 -8.24
CA LEU A 29 1.27 -8.71 -7.15
C LEU A 29 -0.19 -8.96 -6.73
N GLU A 30 -0.40 -9.28 -5.46
CA GLU A 30 -1.70 -9.20 -4.82
C GLU A 30 -1.83 -7.85 -4.12
N LEU A 31 -2.93 -7.14 -4.38
CA LEU A 31 -3.22 -5.87 -3.73
C LEU A 31 -4.49 -5.97 -2.90
N LEU A 32 -4.35 -5.68 -1.60
CA LEU A 32 -5.44 -5.64 -0.64
C LEU A 32 -5.61 -4.21 -0.14
N GLY A 33 -6.73 -3.59 -0.51
CA GLY A 33 -7.16 -2.35 0.11
C GLY A 33 -7.78 -2.65 1.48
N ILE A 34 -7.41 -1.89 2.51
CA ILE A 34 -8.00 -2.01 3.84
C ILE A 34 -8.65 -0.69 4.21
N ALA A 35 -9.99 -0.68 4.30
CA ALA A 35 -10.72 0.49 4.73
C ALA A 35 -10.72 0.57 6.26
N ILE A 36 -10.35 1.74 6.79
CA ILE A 36 -10.39 2.04 8.22
C ILE A 36 -11.62 2.87 8.62
N ASP A 37 -12.62 2.94 7.73
CA ASP A 37 -13.88 3.62 7.98
C ASP A 37 -14.66 2.97 9.12
N THR A 38 -15.07 3.77 10.12
CA THR A 38 -15.80 3.28 11.30
C THR A 38 -17.16 2.66 10.97
N ARG A 39 -17.76 3.05 9.84
CA ARG A 39 -19.05 2.54 9.36
C ARG A 39 -18.91 1.32 8.44
N GLY A 40 -17.69 0.83 8.23
CA GLY A 40 -17.37 -0.36 7.47
C GLY A 40 -17.96 -0.39 6.06
N SER A 41 -18.35 -1.57 5.60
CA SER A 41 -18.82 -1.76 4.23
C SER A 41 -20.09 -1.00 3.87
N ARG A 42 -20.88 -0.57 4.86
CA ARG A 42 -22.09 0.25 4.63
C ARG A 42 -21.78 1.54 3.89
N VAL A 43 -20.61 2.14 4.11
CA VAL A 43 -20.16 3.35 3.41
C VAL A 43 -19.12 3.07 2.33
N VAL A 44 -18.31 2.03 2.51
CA VAL A 44 -17.22 1.70 1.58
C VAL A 44 -17.74 1.06 0.29
N LYS A 45 -18.67 0.08 0.37
CA LYS A 45 -19.19 -0.62 -0.82
C LYS A 45 -19.81 0.32 -1.87
N PRO A 46 -20.70 1.28 -1.51
CA PRO A 46 -21.26 2.21 -2.48
C PRO A 46 -20.21 3.10 -3.15
N PHE A 47 -19.14 3.45 -2.42
CA PHE A 47 -18.05 4.25 -2.96
C PHE A 47 -17.20 3.45 -3.96
N PHE A 48 -16.81 2.22 -3.62
CA PHE A 48 -16.02 1.35 -4.50
C PHE A 48 -16.77 0.95 -5.77
N LYS A 49 -18.09 0.73 -5.68
CA LYS A 49 -18.92 0.47 -6.87
C LYS A 49 -18.85 1.59 -7.91
N ARG A 50 -18.63 2.84 -7.49
CA ARG A 50 -18.49 3.99 -8.38
C ARG A 50 -17.06 4.24 -8.84
N ALA A 51 -16.08 3.77 -8.08
CA ALA A 51 -14.66 4.02 -8.33
C ALA A 51 -14.05 3.04 -9.37
N THR A 52 -14.78 1.98 -9.73
CA THR A 52 -14.39 0.99 -10.76
C THR A 52 -13.00 0.39 -10.52
N ILE A 53 -12.75 -0.02 -9.27
CA ILE A 53 -11.47 -0.58 -8.83
C ILE A 53 -11.50 -2.10 -8.94
N SER A 54 -10.39 -2.70 -9.39
CA SER A 54 -10.31 -4.14 -9.67
C SER A 54 -9.70 -4.96 -8.51
N TYR A 55 -8.95 -4.33 -7.62
CA TYR A 55 -8.35 -5.01 -6.46
C TYR A 55 -9.35 -5.26 -5.31
N ARG A 56 -9.01 -6.20 -4.42
CA ARG A 56 -9.88 -6.59 -3.30
C ARG A 56 -9.86 -5.53 -2.20
N MET A 57 -11.04 -5.20 -1.68
CA MET A 57 -11.21 -4.25 -0.57
C MET A 57 -11.78 -4.95 0.67
N LEU A 58 -11.06 -4.86 1.78
CA LEU A 58 -11.43 -5.34 3.10
C LEU A 58 -12.02 -4.17 3.89
N ALA A 59 -13.33 -4.22 4.15
CA ALA A 59 -14.05 -3.11 4.77
C ALA A 59 -14.79 -3.48 6.06
N ASP A 60 -14.87 -4.77 6.38
CA ASP A 60 -15.58 -5.26 7.56
C ASP A 60 -14.64 -6.13 8.41
N PRO A 61 -14.86 -6.19 9.74
CA PRO A 61 -14.20 -7.15 10.60
C PRO A 61 -14.45 -8.60 10.17
N THR A 62 -13.50 -9.48 10.46
CA THR A 62 -13.66 -10.93 10.28
C THR A 62 -14.02 -11.61 11.61
N THR A 63 -14.72 -12.75 11.55
CA THR A 63 -15.08 -13.55 12.71
C THR A 63 -14.06 -14.66 12.98
N GLY A 64 -13.85 -15.00 14.25
CA GLY A 64 -13.00 -16.11 14.70
C GLY A 64 -12.29 -15.81 16.02
N SER A 65 -11.75 -16.86 16.65
CA SER A 65 -11.17 -16.82 18.00
C SER A 65 -9.63 -16.85 18.03
N ASP A 66 -8.97 -16.87 16.87
CA ASP A 66 -7.49 -16.84 16.83
C ASP A 66 -7.01 -15.46 17.31
N GLU A 67 -6.48 -15.42 18.54
CA GLU A 67 -6.05 -14.20 19.22
C GLU A 67 -4.90 -13.48 18.49
N ASP A 68 -4.06 -14.25 17.80
CA ASP A 68 -2.91 -13.74 17.05
C ASP A 68 -3.30 -13.03 15.75
N LEU A 69 -4.54 -13.22 15.26
CA LEU A 69 -4.98 -12.59 14.02
C LEU A 69 -5.52 -11.17 14.24
N ILE A 70 -5.21 -10.30 13.29
CA ILE A 70 -5.79 -8.96 13.20
C ILE A 70 -7.13 -9.07 12.48
N ARG A 71 -8.22 -8.82 13.22
CA ARG A 71 -9.60 -9.03 12.72
C ARG A 71 -10.42 -7.75 12.58
N THR A 72 -9.89 -6.60 12.99
CA THR A 72 -10.60 -5.32 12.95
C THR A 72 -9.72 -4.22 12.38
N ALA A 73 -10.34 -3.22 11.74
CA ALA A 73 -9.64 -2.02 11.27
C ALA A 73 -8.91 -1.28 12.41
N LYS A 74 -9.49 -1.26 13.62
CA LYS A 74 -8.86 -0.67 14.81
C LYS A 74 -7.56 -1.39 15.19
N LYS A 75 -7.59 -2.72 15.28
CA LYS A 75 -6.41 -3.55 15.60
C LYS A 75 -5.37 -3.48 14.47
N MET A 76 -5.81 -3.38 13.21
CA MET A 76 -4.92 -3.15 12.07
C MET A 76 -4.16 -1.82 12.20
N LYS A 77 -4.89 -0.71 12.41
CA LYS A 77 -4.30 0.63 12.57
C LYS A 77 -3.25 0.65 13.68
N SER A 78 -3.55 0.05 14.84
CA SER A 78 -2.60 0.02 15.96
C SER A 78 -1.40 -0.89 15.72
N SER A 79 -1.62 -2.10 15.18
CA SER A 79 -0.55 -3.10 15.01
C SER A 79 0.48 -2.68 13.96
N TYR A 80 0.01 -2.04 12.88
CA TYR A 80 0.85 -1.49 11.82
C TYR A 80 1.27 -0.02 12.09
N LYS A 81 1.01 0.50 13.29
CA LYS A 81 1.35 1.87 13.71
C LYS A 81 0.94 2.95 12.71
N VAL A 82 -0.22 2.78 12.08
CA VAL A 82 -0.72 3.70 11.04
C VAL A 82 -1.12 5.03 11.66
N GLN A 83 -0.32 6.08 11.41
CA GLN A 83 -0.58 7.44 11.89
C GLN A 83 -1.40 8.25 10.88
N GLU A 84 -1.16 8.02 9.58
CA GLU A 84 -1.73 8.81 8.49
C GLU A 84 -2.28 7.92 7.37
N ILE A 85 -3.17 8.47 6.52
CA ILE A 85 -3.72 7.77 5.35
C ILE A 85 -3.65 8.65 4.09
N PRO A 86 -3.39 8.04 2.91
CA PRO A 86 -3.14 6.62 2.70
C PRO A 86 -1.71 6.21 3.07
N VAL A 87 -1.57 4.98 3.57
CA VAL A 87 -0.31 4.28 3.78
C VAL A 87 -0.34 2.97 3.00
N VAL A 88 0.78 2.60 2.40
CA VAL A 88 0.94 1.35 1.65
C VAL A 88 2.06 0.56 2.30
N PHE A 89 1.85 -0.74 2.51
CA PHE A 89 2.86 -1.67 2.97
C PHE A 89 3.17 -2.64 1.84
N LEU A 90 4.45 -2.77 1.47
CA LEU A 90 4.91 -3.81 0.56
C LEU A 90 5.35 -5.01 1.37
N ILE A 91 4.74 -6.16 1.08
CA ILE A 91 5.04 -7.44 1.74
C ILE A 91 5.67 -8.37 0.71
N ASP A 92 6.85 -8.88 1.01
CA ASP A 92 7.55 -9.81 0.12
C ASP A 92 6.91 -11.21 0.13
N ALA A 93 7.38 -12.08 -0.76
CA ALA A 93 6.87 -13.46 -0.85
C ALA A 93 7.16 -14.31 0.41
N LYS A 94 8.01 -13.85 1.33
CA LYS A 94 8.30 -14.51 2.62
C LYS A 94 7.40 -13.99 3.74
N GLY A 95 6.55 -12.99 3.47
CA GLY A 95 5.68 -12.36 4.46
C GLY A 95 6.37 -11.27 5.28
N THR A 96 7.53 -10.77 4.85
CA THR A 96 8.24 -9.67 5.51
C THR A 96 7.79 -8.34 4.94
N ILE A 97 7.55 -7.35 5.79
CA ILE A 97 7.30 -5.97 5.35
C ILE A 97 8.64 -5.38 4.89
N ASP A 98 8.74 -5.03 3.62
CA ASP A 98 9.97 -4.52 2.99
C ASP A 98 10.01 -2.97 3.03
N THR A 99 8.85 -2.33 2.87
CA THR A 99 8.74 -0.87 2.80
C THR A 99 7.35 -0.38 3.22
N PHE A 100 7.27 0.83 3.79
CA PHE A 100 6.02 1.58 3.88
C PHE A 100 6.11 2.90 3.10
N ILE A 101 5.02 3.27 2.43
CA ILE A 101 4.93 4.46 1.60
C ILE A 101 3.76 5.30 2.09
N VAL A 102 4.02 6.56 2.44
CA VAL A 102 2.98 7.54 2.76
C VAL A 102 2.75 8.40 1.53
N VAL A 103 1.55 8.30 0.94
CA VAL A 103 1.24 9.07 -0.27
C VAL A 103 0.79 10.47 0.13
N HIS A 104 1.64 11.45 -0.16
CA HIS A 104 1.32 12.86 -0.01
C HIS A 104 0.74 13.38 -1.32
N SER A 105 -0.56 13.70 -1.34
CA SER A 105 -1.18 14.36 -2.48
C SER A 105 -1.00 15.88 -2.37
N HIS A 106 -0.17 16.48 -3.22
CA HIS A 106 -0.17 17.93 -3.43
C HIS A 106 -1.13 18.28 -4.58
N PRO A 107 -1.74 19.48 -4.61
CA PRO A 107 -2.81 19.82 -5.57
C PRO A 107 -2.40 19.81 -7.06
N LYS A 108 -1.13 19.55 -7.39
CA LYS A 108 -0.63 19.43 -8.77
C LYS A 108 0.18 18.16 -9.04
N GLU A 109 0.50 17.35 -8.03
CA GLU A 109 1.37 16.18 -8.18
C GLU A 109 1.17 15.19 -7.01
N THR A 110 1.09 13.90 -7.32
CA THR A 110 1.01 12.82 -6.32
C THR A 110 2.35 12.10 -6.31
N HIS A 111 3.11 12.25 -5.22
CA HIS A 111 4.42 11.62 -5.05
C HIS A 111 4.30 10.45 -4.08
N LEU A 112 4.85 9.30 -4.46
CA LEU A 112 5.09 8.20 -3.53
C LEU A 112 6.39 8.54 -2.78
N VAL A 113 6.29 8.89 -1.50
CA VAL A 113 7.48 9.10 -0.67
C VAL A 113 7.77 7.79 0.03
N GLU A 114 8.87 7.16 -0.38
CA GLU A 114 9.41 5.98 0.30
C GLU A 114 9.97 6.42 1.66
N GLN A 115 9.48 5.82 2.74
CA GLN A 115 10.07 5.98 4.06
C GLN A 115 10.49 4.58 4.51
N SER A 116 11.80 4.34 4.56
CA SER A 116 12.36 3.13 5.12
C SER A 116 12.76 3.39 6.57
N GLU A 117 12.37 2.49 7.48
CA GLU A 117 13.03 2.39 8.77
C GLU A 117 14.39 1.73 8.51
N ASP A 118 15.43 2.55 8.54
CA ASP A 118 16.86 2.25 8.38
C ASP A 118 17.25 0.76 8.45
N ARG A 119 17.82 0.26 7.35
CA ARG A 119 18.72 -0.88 7.41
C ARG A 119 19.91 -0.64 6.51
N SER A 120 20.81 0.24 6.93
CA SER A 120 22.25 0.26 6.60
C SER A 120 22.63 -0.82 5.59
N GLN A 121 22.80 -0.40 4.33
CA GLN A 121 23.43 -1.17 3.24
C GLN A 121 22.67 -2.44 2.79
N ARG A 122 21.70 -2.30 1.89
CA ARG A 122 21.36 -3.37 0.93
C ARG A 122 21.21 -2.83 -0.48
N THR A 123 22.36 -2.82 -1.15
CA THR A 123 22.56 -3.19 -2.56
C THR A 123 21.39 -2.94 -3.50
N CYS A 124 21.53 -1.90 -4.33
CA CYS A 124 20.70 -1.63 -5.49
C CYS A 124 20.30 -2.93 -6.22
N CYS A 125 19.00 -3.11 -6.42
CA CYS A 125 18.46 -4.08 -7.36
C CYS A 125 19.13 -3.88 -8.75
N PRO A 126 19.57 -4.94 -9.46
CA PRO A 126 20.31 -4.79 -10.71
C PRO A 126 19.50 -4.19 -11.88
N ALA A 127 18.20 -3.96 -11.71
CA ALA A 127 17.29 -3.60 -12.79
C ALA A 127 17.21 -2.10 -13.11
N GLU A 128 17.74 -1.20 -12.26
CA GLU A 128 17.55 0.25 -12.43
C GLU A 128 18.84 1.07 -12.25
N ARG A 129 19.94 0.61 -12.87
CA ARG A 129 21.24 1.30 -12.80
C ARG A 129 21.25 2.72 -13.41
N SER A 130 20.25 3.10 -14.21
CA SER A 130 20.23 4.40 -14.91
C SER A 130 19.64 5.55 -14.09
N LEU A 131 19.06 5.30 -12.91
CA LEU A 131 18.43 6.34 -12.09
C LEU A 131 19.29 6.78 -10.90
N CYS A 132 20.37 6.07 -10.59
CA CYS A 132 21.23 6.36 -9.44
C CYS A 132 22.38 7.33 -9.71
N GLU A 133 22.62 7.77 -10.95
CA GLU A 133 23.84 8.53 -11.28
C GLU A 133 23.74 10.06 -11.15
N ASN A 134 22.61 10.66 -10.80
CA ASN A 134 22.46 12.13 -10.91
C ASN A 134 21.83 12.86 -9.72
N HIS A 135 22.23 12.56 -8.48
CA HIS A 135 22.04 13.57 -7.42
C HIS A 135 23.07 13.43 -6.28
N PRO A 136 24.08 14.31 -6.21
CA PRO A 136 24.86 14.45 -4.98
C PRO A 136 23.96 15.10 -3.91
N TYR A 137 23.69 14.35 -2.86
CA TYR A 137 23.08 14.83 -1.62
C TYR A 137 24.06 15.82 -0.97
N GLN A 138 23.66 17.09 -0.81
CA GLN A 138 24.40 18.06 -0.01
C GLN A 138 23.79 18.10 1.39
N GLU A 139 24.55 17.64 2.38
CA GLU A 139 24.24 17.87 3.80
C GLU A 139 24.42 19.37 4.11
N GLN A 140 23.38 20.01 4.63
CA GLN A 140 23.49 21.33 5.25
C GLN A 140 23.49 21.15 6.78
N ASN A 141 24.62 21.53 7.38
CA ASN A 141 24.82 21.80 8.81
C ASN A 141 24.02 23.03 9.25
#